data_AF-A0A6L7WTP8-F1
#
_entry.id   AF-A0A6L7WTP8-F1
#
_cell.length_a   1.000
_cell.length_b   1.000
_cell.length_c   1.000
_cell.angle_alpha   90.00
_cell.angle_beta   90.00
_cell.angle_gamma   90.00
#
_symmetry.space_group_name_H-M   'P 1'
#
loop_
_entity.id
_entity.type
_entity.pdbx_description
1 polymer ?
#
loop_
_entity_poly.entity_id
_entity_poly.type
_entity_poly.pdbx_seq_one_letter_code
_entity_poly.pdbx_strand_id
1 'polypeptide(L)'
;MQADPGLQVDASFVLSPATRTVRYQIRGTEAIADQVLLVALHRRGPEEGAENGPVLRYLSRRAPSVNGGIDLTGPEMHALREGRLYVAVHTTANLAGAVRIDLALPE
;
A
#
# COMPACT_ATOMS: atom_id res chain seq x y z
N MET A 1 -10.43 0.79 -13.79
CA MET A 1 -10.32 -0.34 -12.84
C MET A 1 -11.60 -0.39 -12.04
N GLN A 2 -12.31 -1.51 -12.00
CA GLN A 2 -13.58 -1.60 -11.27
C GLN A 2 -13.26 -2.05 -9.85
N ALA A 3 -13.65 -1.25 -8.85
CA ALA A 3 -13.49 -1.63 -7.45
C ALA A 3 -14.27 -2.92 -7.17
N ASP A 4 -13.69 -3.83 -6.38
CA ASP A 4 -14.38 -5.05 -5.97
C ASP A 4 -15.62 -4.68 -5.14
N PRO A 5 -16.83 -5.05 -5.59
CA PRO A 5 -18.05 -4.76 -4.84
C PRO A 5 -17.96 -5.33 -3.41
N GLY A 6 -18.11 -4.46 -2.40
CA GLY A 6 -18.05 -4.85 -0.99
C GLY A 6 -16.64 -4.81 -0.36
N LEU A 7 -15.59 -4.49 -1.12
CA LEU A 7 -14.28 -4.19 -0.55
C LEU A 7 -14.24 -2.75 -0.03
N GLN A 8 -14.12 -2.61 1.28
CA GLN A 8 -13.73 -1.36 1.92
C GLN A 8 -12.40 -1.56 2.63
N VAL A 9 -11.51 -0.57 2.53
CA VAL A 9 -10.20 -0.60 3.17
C VAL A 9 -9.99 0.71 3.91
N ASP A 10 -9.78 0.61 5.21
CA ASP A 10 -9.30 1.71 6.04
C ASP A 10 -7.80 1.54 6.24
N ALA A 11 -7.03 2.61 6.02
CA ALA A 11 -5.60 2.60 6.22
C ALA A 11 -5.09 3.87 6.89
N SER A 12 -4.13 3.70 7.79
CA SER A 12 -3.43 4.80 8.46
C SER A 12 -1.93 4.56 8.39
N PHE A 13 -1.17 5.61 8.09
CA PHE A 13 0.29 5.58 8.02
C PHE A 13 0.86 6.72 8.86
N VAL A 14 1.89 6.43 9.65
CA VAL A 14 2.60 7.42 10.48
C VAL A 14 4.09 7.26 10.26
N LEU A 15 4.71 8.27 9.65
CA LEU A 15 6.16 8.33 9.50
C LEU A 15 6.80 8.87 10.78
N SER A 16 7.87 8.22 11.23
CA SER A 16 8.82 8.73 12.21
C SER A 16 10.06 9.27 11.47
N PRO A 17 10.22 10.59 11.27
CA PRO A 17 11.29 11.12 10.41
C PRO A 17 12.70 10.81 10.90
N ALA A 18 12.90 10.74 12.22
CA ALA A 18 14.19 10.45 12.84
C ALA A 18 14.70 9.03 12.50
N THR A 19 13.79 8.04 12.46
CA THR A 19 14.12 6.64 12.21
C THR A 19 13.78 6.19 10.79
N ARG A 20 13.05 7.01 10.02
CA ARG A 20 12.49 6.68 8.70
C ARG A 20 11.54 5.48 8.73
N THR A 21 10.95 5.21 9.89
CA THR A 21 10.01 4.11 10.07
C THR A 21 8.61 4.59 9.76
N VAL A 22 7.90 3.90 8.87
CA VAL A 22 6.45 4.06 8.69
C VAL A 22 5.75 2.99 9.51
N ARG A 23 5.02 3.41 10.53
CA ARG A 23 4.03 2.55 11.19
C ARG A 23 2.74 2.59 10.39
N TYR A 24 2.14 1.42 10.19
CA TYR A 24 0.93 1.29 9.40
C TYR A 24 -0.09 0.39 10.07
N GLN A 25 -1.35 0.67 9.77
CA GLN A 25 -2.48 -0.21 10.05
C GLN A 25 -3.40 -0.17 8.83
N ILE A 26 -3.76 -1.34 8.33
CA ILE A 26 -4.64 -1.54 7.18
C ILE A 26 -5.70 -2.53 7.62
N ARG A 27 -6.97 -2.21 7.38
CA ARG A 27 -8.13 -3.06 7.70
C ARG A 27 -9.02 -3.17 6.49
N GLY A 28 -9.18 -4.37 5.97
CA GLY A 28 -10.12 -4.70 4.89
C GLY A 28 -11.42 -5.28 5.44
N THR A 29 -12.47 -5.29 4.62
CA THR A 29 -13.74 -5.95 4.96
C THR A 29 -13.61 -7.48 4.95
N GLU A 30 -14.17 -8.12 5.97
CA GLU A 30 -14.18 -9.59 6.10
C GLU A 30 -14.96 -10.28 4.96
N ALA A 31 -15.92 -9.58 4.35
CA ALA A 31 -16.76 -10.11 3.28
C ALA A 31 -15.99 -10.61 2.05
N ILE A 32 -14.75 -10.13 1.86
CA ILE A 32 -13.88 -10.54 0.75
C ILE A 32 -12.51 -11.06 1.24
N ALA A 33 -12.40 -11.43 2.51
CA ALA A 33 -11.14 -11.83 3.13
C ALA A 33 -10.44 -12.99 2.40
N ASP A 34 -11.23 -13.95 1.92
CA ASP A 34 -10.79 -15.13 1.17
C ASP A 34 -10.29 -14.79 -0.25
N GLN A 35 -10.73 -13.64 -0.79
CA GLN A 35 -10.31 -13.14 -2.09
C GLN A 35 -9.02 -12.32 -2.01
N VAL A 36 -8.66 -11.78 -0.85
CA VAL A 36 -7.41 -11.03 -0.69
C VAL A 36 -6.21 -11.97 -0.87
N LEU A 37 -5.37 -11.67 -1.85
CA LEU A 37 -4.15 -12.42 -2.12
C LEU A 37 -2.96 -11.79 -1.41
N LEU A 38 -2.86 -10.46 -1.49
CA LEU A 38 -1.66 -9.72 -1.11
C LEU A 38 -2.02 -8.28 -0.75
N VAL A 39 -1.41 -7.77 0.32
CA VAL A 39 -1.25 -6.33 0.55
C VAL A 39 0.22 -5.99 0.38
N ALA A 40 0.55 -5.07 -0.53
CA ALA A 40 1.93 -4.77 -0.89
C ALA A 40 2.21 -3.27 -0.94
N LEU A 41 3.41 -2.89 -0.52
CA LEU A 41 3.97 -1.57 -0.79
C LEU A 41 4.59 -1.57 -2.19
N HIS A 42 4.24 -0.58 -2.98
CA HIS A 42 4.77 -0.34 -4.32
C HIS A 42 5.45 1.01 -4.43
N ARG A 43 6.22 1.16 -5.52
CA ARG A 43 6.77 2.44 -5.95
C ARG A 43 6.39 2.70 -7.40
N ARG A 44 5.73 3.82 -7.67
CA ARG A 44 5.46 4.30 -9.04
C ARG A 44 6.75 4.50 -9.83
N GLY A 45 6.66 4.37 -11.14
CA GLY A 45 7.72 4.77 -12.06
C GLY A 45 8.17 6.23 -11.85
N PRO A 46 9.36 6.61 -12.31
CA PRO A 46 9.85 7.99 -12.22
C PRO A 46 9.21 8.93 -13.27
N GLU A 47 8.53 8.37 -14.27
CA GLU A 47 7.87 9.13 -15.33
C GLU A 47 6.62 9.84 -14.81
N GLU A 48 6.35 11.04 -15.34
CA GLU A 48 5.14 11.78 -15.02
C GLU A 48 3.90 10.97 -15.44
N GLY A 49 2.91 10.89 -14.55
CA GLY A 49 1.70 10.09 -14.77
C GLY A 49 1.88 8.57 -14.58
N ALA A 50 3.06 8.08 -14.15
CA ALA A 50 3.24 6.67 -13.89
C ALA A 50 2.33 6.18 -12.74
N GLU A 51 1.32 5.37 -13.05
CA GLU A 51 0.37 4.87 -12.05
C GLU A 51 0.85 3.61 -11.31
N ASN A 52 1.74 2.84 -11.93
CA ASN A 52 2.15 1.51 -11.46
C ASN A 52 3.66 1.42 -11.28
N GLY A 53 4.09 0.39 -10.54
CA GLY A 53 5.49 -0.01 -10.50
C GLY A 53 5.74 -1.23 -9.60
N PRO A 54 7.00 -1.58 -9.36
CA PRO A 54 7.35 -2.84 -8.70
C PRO A 54 6.85 -2.90 -7.26
N VAL A 55 6.63 -4.13 -6.79
CA VAL A 55 6.47 -4.39 -5.35
C VAL A 55 7.81 -4.15 -4.67
N LEU A 56 7.81 -3.34 -3.62
CA LEU A 56 8.95 -3.17 -2.72
C LEU A 56 8.92 -4.18 -1.59
N ARG A 57 7.76 -4.33 -0.94
CA ARG A 57 7.56 -5.20 0.23
C ARG A 57 6.16 -5.79 0.27
N TYR A 58 6.05 -7.05 0.68
CA TYR A 58 4.79 -7.67 1.06
C TYR A 58 4.47 -7.32 2.51
N LEU A 59 3.30 -6.75 2.74
CA LEU A 59 2.82 -6.40 4.09
C LEU A 59 2.01 -7.57 4.67
N SER A 60 1.13 -8.18 3.87
CA SER A 60 0.37 -9.37 4.27
C SER A 60 0.24 -10.37 3.12
N ARG A 61 -0.09 -11.63 3.44
CA ARG A 61 -0.49 -12.65 2.45
C ARG A 61 -1.77 -13.31 2.93
N ARG A 62 -2.77 -13.43 2.06
CA ARG A 62 -4.08 -14.02 2.38
C ARG A 62 -4.72 -13.49 3.67
N ALA A 63 -4.54 -12.20 3.91
CA ALA A 63 -5.09 -11.52 5.09
C ALA A 63 -5.56 -10.12 4.68
N PRO A 64 -6.86 -9.80 4.92
CA PRO A 64 -7.42 -8.49 4.56
C PRO A 64 -6.94 -7.37 5.49
N SER A 65 -6.43 -7.72 6.66
CA SER A 65 -6.00 -6.78 7.69
C SER A 65 -4.57 -7.04 8.11
N VAL A 66 -3.79 -5.97 8.28
CA VAL A 66 -2.39 -6.03 8.68
C VAL A 66 -1.94 -4.74 9.35
N ASN A 67 -1.08 -4.86 10.36
CA ASN A 67 -0.38 -3.74 10.96
C ASN A 67 1.12 -4.05 11.10
N GLY A 68 1.93 -3.01 11.25
CA GLY A 68 3.36 -3.19 11.43
C GLY A 68 4.17 -1.91 11.28
N GLY A 69 5.47 -2.10 11.13
CA GLY A 69 6.43 -1.04 10.84
C GLY A 69 7.35 -1.45 9.70
N ILE A 70 7.68 -0.50 8.83
CA ILE A 70 8.69 -0.68 7.80
C ILE A 70 9.69 0.48 7.86
N ASP A 71 10.97 0.14 7.80
CA ASP A 71 12.03 1.16 7.68
C ASP A 71 12.25 1.50 6.21
N LEU A 72 12.14 2.78 5.88
CA LEU A 72 12.36 3.25 4.53
C LEU A 72 13.85 3.49 4.27
N THR A 73 14.35 2.93 3.16
CA THR A 73 15.69 3.24 2.67
C THR A 73 15.77 4.70 2.19
N GLY A 74 16.98 5.22 1.96
CA GLY A 74 17.16 6.57 1.39
C GLY A 74 16.39 6.80 0.07
N PRO A 75 16.52 5.91 -0.93
CA PRO A 75 15.74 5.98 -2.16
C PRO A 75 14.22 5.88 -1.96
N GLU A 76 13.75 5.07 -1.00
CA GLU A 76 12.32 4.98 -0.68
C GLU A 76 11.80 6.26 0.00
N MET A 77 12.59 6.87 0.88
CA MET A 77 12.28 8.19 1.45
C MET A 77 12.20 9.28 0.39
N HIS A 78 13.05 9.22 -0.64
CA HIS A 78 12.96 10.14 -1.76
C HIS A 78 11.68 9.91 -2.57
N ALA A 79 11.35 8.65 -2.90
CA ALA A 79 10.10 8.30 -3.57
C ALA A 79 8.85 8.70 -2.77
N LEU A 80 8.89 8.61 -1.44
CA LEU A 80 7.82 9.07 -0.56
C LEU A 80 7.59 10.58 -0.69
N ARG A 81 8.67 11.38 -0.68
CA ARG A 81 8.59 12.84 -0.85
C ARG A 81 8.02 13.26 -2.20
N GLU A 82 8.17 12.42 -3.21
CA GLU A 82 7.63 12.64 -4.56
C GLU A 82 6.22 12.06 -4.75
N GLY A 83 5.57 11.54 -3.69
CA GLY A 83 4.23 10.95 -3.78
C GLY A 83 4.18 9.63 -4.58
N ARG A 84 5.33 8.95 -4.70
CA ARG A 84 5.46 7.73 -5.53
C ARG A 84 5.26 6.43 -4.76
N LEU A 85 5.13 6.47 -3.43
CA LEU A 85 4.83 5.28 -2.65
C LEU A 85 3.33 5.11 -2.48
N TYR A 86 2.85 3.88 -2.70
CA TYR A 86 1.46 3.52 -2.49
C TYR A 86 1.36 2.08 -2.01
N VAL A 87 0.31 1.78 -1.27
CA VAL A 87 -0.07 0.42 -0.92
C VAL A 87 -1.18 -0.04 -1.85
N ALA A 88 -1.09 -1.28 -2.32
CA ALA A 88 -2.13 -1.93 -3.10
C ALA A 88 -2.64 -3.18 -2.38
N VAL A 89 -3.96 -3.37 -2.44
CA VAL A 89 -4.64 -4.61 -2.04
C VAL A 89 -4.98 -5.37 -3.31
N HIS A 90 -4.40 -6.55 -3.47
CA HIS A 90 -4.63 -7.44 -4.61
C HIS A 90 -5.62 -8.52 -4.22
N THR A 91 -6.64 -8.71 -5.05
CA THR A 91 -7.64 -9.77 -4.87
C THR A 91 -7.59 -10.74 -6.04
N THR A 92 -8.28 -11.87 -5.92
CA THR A 92 -8.48 -12.83 -7.02
C THR A 92 -9.19 -12.21 -8.22
N ALA A 93 -10.10 -11.25 -8.00
CA ALA A 93 -10.82 -10.55 -9.06
C ALA A 93 -10.02 -9.40 -9.69
N ASN A 94 -9.14 -8.75 -8.91
CA ASN A 94 -8.38 -7.58 -9.33
C ASN A 94 -6.88 -7.74 -9.01
N LEU A 95 -6.19 -8.49 -9.85
CA LEU A 95 -4.75 -8.79 -9.70
C LEU A 95 -3.85 -7.55 -9.84
N ALA A 96 -4.28 -6.52 -10.57
CA ALA A 96 -3.50 -5.28 -10.68
C ALA A 96 -3.64 -4.35 -9.45
N GLY A 97 -4.44 -4.73 -8.45
CA GLY A 97 -4.70 -3.96 -7.23
C GLY A 97 -6.12 -3.40 -7.18
N ALA A 98 -7.02 -4.08 -6.46
CA ALA A 98 -8.41 -3.68 -6.27
C ALA A 98 -8.55 -2.29 -5.62
N VAL A 99 -7.63 -1.98 -4.70
CA VAL A 99 -7.54 -0.71 -3.99
C VAL A 99 -6.09 -0.22 -4.03
N ARG A 100 -5.91 1.10 -4.22
CA ARG A 100 -4.63 1.78 -4.07
C ARG A 100 -4.78 2.90 -3.05
N ILE A 101 -3.81 3.00 -2.15
CA ILE A 101 -3.75 4.01 -1.09
C ILE A 101 -2.39 4.67 -1.14
N ASP A 102 -2.36 5.97 -1.39
CA ASP A 102 -1.12 6.72 -1.44
C ASP A 102 -0.55 6.93 -0.04
N LEU A 103 0.77 6.76 0.08
CA LEU A 103 1.49 7.14 1.28
C LEU A 103 1.90 8.60 1.10
N ALA A 104 1.25 9.49 1.87
CA ALA A 104 1.60 10.90 1.94
C ALA A 104 2.41 11.18 3.21
N LEU A 105 3.27 12.20 3.15
CA LEU A 105 3.82 12.83 4.34
C LEU A 105 2.73 13.70 4.97
N PRO A 106 2.61 13.76 6.31
CA PRO A 106 1.84 14.82 6.94
C PRO A 106 2.48 16.17 6.56
N GLU A 107 1.63 17.15 6.22
CA GLU A 107 2.04 18.54 5.93
C GLU A 107 2.78 19.19 7.12
#